data_AF-A0A9E6MXG5-F1
#
_entry.id   AF-A0A9E6MXG5-F1
#
_cell.length_a   1.000
_cell.length_b   1.000
_cell.length_c   1.000
_cell.angle_alpha   90.00
_cell.angle_beta   90.00
_cell.angle_gamma   90.00
#
_symmetry.space_group_name_H-M   'P 1'
#
loop_
_entity.id
_entity.type
_entity.pdbx_description
1 polymer ?
#
loop_
_entity_poly.entity_id
_entity_poly.type
_entity_poly.pdbx_seq_one_letter_code
_entity_poly.pdbx_strand_id
1 'polypeptide(L)'
;METKRSRRIRHSRQDWQGFVSEFLTSGQDCKSFCRDKGLNSSRLIRWQGVFRNEISPAISQMQPVGFLDLGTLPAPEPQPRTGILELKLDLGGGVVLTLTRN
;
A
#
# COMPACT_ATOMS: atom_id res chain seq x y z
N MET A 1 -21.65 29.83 -6.96
CA MET A 1 -20.48 28.95 -6.74
C MET A 1 -20.44 27.90 -7.83
N GLU A 2 -19.78 28.20 -8.95
CA GLU A 2 -19.68 27.28 -10.10
C GLU A 2 -18.65 26.19 -9.82
N THR A 3 -19.10 24.95 -9.67
CA THR A 3 -18.22 23.78 -9.65
C THR A 3 -17.73 23.54 -11.06
N LYS A 4 -16.51 24.03 -11.35
CA LYS A 4 -15.80 23.80 -12.62
C LYS A 4 -15.73 22.29 -12.84
N ARG A 5 -16.56 21.76 -13.75
CA ARG A 5 -16.59 20.33 -14.10
C ARG A 5 -15.23 19.97 -14.69
N SER A 6 -14.33 19.45 -13.86
CA SER A 6 -13.04 18.91 -14.29
C SER A 6 -13.33 17.81 -15.31
N ARG A 7 -12.89 18.01 -16.56
CA ARG A 7 -12.95 16.99 -17.61
C ARG A 7 -12.26 15.74 -17.07
N ARG A 8 -13.00 14.64 -16.95
CA ARG A 8 -12.42 13.36 -16.50
C ARG A 8 -11.45 12.89 -17.58
N ILE A 9 -10.17 13.16 -17.39
CA ILE A 9 -9.11 12.62 -18.26
C ILE A 9 -9.06 11.12 -18.01
N ARG A 10 -9.20 10.34 -19.08
CA ARG A 10 -9.03 8.88 -19.03
C ARG A 10 -7.56 8.60 -19.31
N HIS A 11 -6.86 8.12 -18.29
CA HIS A 11 -5.49 7.65 -18.42
C HIS A 11 -5.45 6.21 -18.92
N SER A 12 -4.57 5.95 -19.88
CA SER A 12 -4.28 4.62 -20.40
C SER A 12 -3.53 3.77 -19.38
N ARG A 13 -3.42 2.45 -19.61
CA ARG A 13 -2.58 1.56 -18.78
C ARG A 13 -1.12 2.03 -18.74
N GLN A 14 -0.60 2.48 -19.89
CA GLN A 14 0.78 2.94 -20.02
C GLN A 14 1.01 4.23 -19.23
N ASP A 15 0.04 5.14 -19.23
CA ASP A 15 0.09 6.36 -18.42
C ASP A 15 0.18 6.00 -16.94
N TRP A 16 -0.66 5.05 -16.49
CA TRP A 16 -0.64 4.57 -15.10
C TRP A 16 0.67 3.89 -14.71
N GLN A 17 1.30 3.16 -15.64
CA GLN A 17 2.61 2.58 -15.40
C GLN A 17 3.66 3.67 -15.16
N GLY A 18 3.64 4.75 -15.95
CA GLY A 18 4.51 5.91 -15.75
C GLY A 18 4.26 6.63 -14.43
N PHE A 19 2.99 6.84 -14.06
CA PHE A 19 2.66 7.48 -12.77
C PHE A 19 3.07 6.63 -11.58
N VAL A 20 2.91 5.31 -11.65
CA VAL A 20 3.31 4.42 -10.56
C VAL A 20 4.83 4.34 -10.45
N SER A 21 5.58 4.27 -11.56
CA SER A 21 7.05 4.28 -11.50
C SER A 21 7.58 5.59 -10.93
N GLU A 22 7.03 6.73 -11.35
CA GLU A 22 7.39 8.05 -10.82
C GLU A 22 7.01 8.18 -9.34
N PHE A 23 5.85 7.67 -8.92
CA PHE A 23 5.46 7.67 -7.51
C PHE A 23 6.46 6.88 -6.65
N LEU A 24 6.83 5.68 -7.09
CA LEU A 24 7.77 4.81 -6.36
C LEU A 24 9.16 5.41 -6.24
N THR A 25 9.63 6.16 -7.24
CA THR A 25 10.92 6.84 -7.18
C THR A 25 10.87 8.17 -6.44
N SER A 26 9.70 8.83 -6.39
CA SER A 26 9.55 10.15 -5.78
C SER A 26 9.73 10.17 -4.26
N GLY A 27 9.47 9.06 -3.57
CA GLY A 27 9.46 9.00 -2.09
C GLY A 27 8.39 9.87 -1.42
N GLN A 28 7.45 10.43 -2.17
CA GLN A 28 6.39 11.29 -1.65
C GLN A 28 5.23 10.48 -1.05
N ASP A 29 4.47 11.12 -0.16
CA ASP A 29 3.18 10.59 0.27
C ASP A 29 2.17 10.58 -0.91
N CYS A 30 1.31 9.55 -0.94
CA CYS A 30 0.33 9.33 -1.99
C CYS A 30 -0.63 10.53 -2.18
N LYS A 31 -1.02 11.23 -1.11
CA LYS A 31 -1.91 12.40 -1.23
C LYS A 31 -1.20 13.58 -1.88
N SER A 32 0.05 13.83 -1.50
CA SER A 32 0.86 14.91 -2.08
C SER A 32 1.12 14.65 -3.56
N PHE A 33 1.59 13.45 -3.91
CA PHE A 33 1.84 13.06 -5.31
C PHE A 33 0.58 13.18 -6.17
N CYS A 34 -0.56 12.67 -5.68
CA CYS A 34 -1.82 12.74 -6.41
C CYS A 34 -2.31 14.17 -6.58
N ARG A 35 -2.15 15.04 -5.59
CA ARG A 35 -2.52 16.46 -5.70
C ARG A 35 -1.70 17.15 -6.79
N ASP A 36 -0.40 16.94 -6.79
CA ASP A 36 0.53 17.61 -7.70
C ASP A 36 0.33 17.15 -9.16
N LYS A 37 -0.05 15.87 -9.35
CA LYS A 37 -0.34 15.28 -10.66
C LYS A 37 -1.82 15.36 -11.08
N GLY A 38 -2.70 15.89 -10.22
CA GLY A 38 -4.15 15.93 -10.47
C GLY A 38 -4.82 14.54 -10.55
N LEU A 39 -4.24 13.54 -9.87
CA LEU A 39 -4.69 12.15 -9.86
C LEU A 39 -5.60 11.84 -8.67
N ASN A 40 -6.28 10.70 -8.74
CA ASN A 40 -7.06 10.16 -7.63
C ASN A 40 -6.26 9.08 -6.90
N SER A 41 -6.08 9.24 -5.59
CA SER A 41 -5.30 8.33 -4.74
C SER A 41 -5.77 6.88 -4.80
N SER A 42 -7.08 6.63 -4.79
CA SER A 42 -7.63 5.26 -4.86
C SER A 42 -7.32 4.59 -6.19
N ARG A 43 -7.24 5.35 -7.29
CA ARG A 43 -6.83 4.80 -8.59
C ARG A 43 -5.34 4.49 -8.63
N LEU A 44 -4.50 5.36 -8.07
CA LEU A 44 -3.06 5.13 -8.00
C LEU A 44 -2.75 3.85 -7.21
N ILE A 45 -3.34 3.69 -6.02
CA ILE A 45 -3.18 2.49 -5.18
C ILE A 45 -3.66 1.23 -5.90
N ARG A 46 -4.79 1.29 -6.59
CA ARG A 46 -5.29 0.16 -7.40
C ARG A 46 -4.27 -0.24 -8.47
N TRP A 47 -3.73 0.71 -9.23
CA TRP A 47 -2.76 0.43 -10.28
C TRP A 47 -1.41 -0.05 -9.73
N GLN A 48 -0.98 0.47 -8.58
CA GLN A 48 0.18 -0.05 -7.86
C GLN A 48 0.01 -1.55 -7.53
N GLY A 49 -1.18 -1.95 -7.06
CA GLY A 49 -1.51 -3.36 -6.83
C GLY A 49 -1.47 -4.22 -8.10
N VAL A 50 -2.05 -3.70 -9.20
CA VAL A 50 -2.02 -4.39 -10.51
C VAL A 50 -0.57 -4.67 -10.94
N PHE A 51 0.31 -3.66 -10.93
CA PHE A 51 1.69 -3.84 -11.35
C PHE A 51 2.52 -4.68 -10.37
N ARG A 52 2.23 -4.60 -9.06
CA ARG A 52 2.90 -5.45 -8.06
C ARG A 52 2.58 -6.93 -8.26
N ASN A 53 1.33 -7.25 -8.57
CA ASN A 53 0.87 -8.62 -8.82
C ASN A 53 1.44 -9.19 -10.13
N GLU A 54 1.69 -8.33 -11.12
CA GLU A 54 2.36 -8.73 -12.37
C GLU A 54 3.86 -9.02 -12.17
N ILE A 55 4.54 -8.28 -11.29
CA ILE A 55 5.98 -8.47 -11.01
C ILE A 55 6.22 -9.69 -10.11
N SER A 56 5.28 -10.01 -9.22
CA SER A 56 5.34 -11.19 -8.36
C SER A 56 4.05 -12.01 -8.47
N PRO A 57 3.99 -12.99 -9.39
CA PRO A 57 2.82 -13.84 -9.54
C PRO A 57 2.52 -14.65 -8.27
N ALA A 58 3.51 -14.86 -7.39
CA ALA A 58 3.33 -15.49 -6.08
C ALA A 58 2.41 -14.67 -5.15
N ILE A 59 2.42 -13.34 -5.23
CA ILE A 59 1.47 -12.48 -4.49
C ILE A 59 0.09 -12.51 -5.15
N SER A 60 0.04 -12.62 -6.49
CA SER A 60 -1.21 -12.75 -7.23
C SER A 60 -1.97 -14.07 -6.96
N GLN A 61 -1.28 -15.08 -6.41
CA GLN A 61 -1.86 -16.35 -5.98
C GLN A 61 -2.42 -16.32 -4.55
N MET A 62 -2.14 -15.27 -3.77
CA MET A 62 -2.94 -15.01 -2.57
C MET A 62 -4.33 -14.58 -3.05
N GLN A 63 -5.26 -15.54 -3.10
CA GLN A 63 -6.67 -15.19 -3.18
C GLN A 63 -6.95 -14.16 -2.08
N PRO A 64 -7.75 -13.11 -2.36
CA PRO A 64 -8.27 -12.30 -1.28
C PRO A 64 -8.99 -13.28 -0.35
N VAL A 65 -8.39 -13.55 0.81
CA VAL A 65 -9.01 -14.36 1.84
C VAL A 65 -10.39 -13.75 2.03
N GLY A 66 -11.43 -14.52 1.70
CA GLY A 66 -12.80 -14.12 1.97
C GLY A 66 -12.92 -13.71 3.42
N PHE A 67 -13.94 -12.92 3.76
CA PHE A 67 -14.15 -12.45 5.13
C PHE A 67 -13.96 -13.62 6.12
N LEU A 68 -12.81 -13.61 6.79
CA LEU A 68 -12.47 -14.60 7.79
C LEU A 68 -13.15 -14.10 9.05
N ASP A 69 -14.33 -14.66 9.32
CA ASP A 69 -15.01 -14.43 10.58
C ASP A 69 -14.11 -15.01 11.68
N LEU A 70 -13.44 -14.11 12.42
CA LEU A 70 -12.61 -14.47 13.57
C LEU A 70 -13.47 -14.89 14.78
N GLY A 71 -14.79 -14.97 14.60
CA GLY A 71 -15.76 -15.13 15.67
C GLY A 71 -15.79 -13.90 16.56
N THR A 72 -16.52 -14.00 17.67
CA THR A 72 -16.47 -13.00 18.73
C THR A 72 -15.08 -13.03 19.36
N LEU A 73 -14.20 -12.13 18.91
CA LEU A 73 -12.94 -11.87 19.59
C LEU A 73 -13.29 -11.53 21.04
N PRO A 74 -12.78 -12.27 22.04
CA PRO A 74 -13.02 -11.91 23.43
C PRO A 74 -12.59 -10.46 23.59
N ALA A 75 -13.48 -9.65 24.18
CA ALA A 75 -13.11 -8.29 24.56
C ALA A 75 -11.75 -8.40 25.28
N PRO A 76 -10.76 -7.57 24.94
CA PRO A 76 -9.45 -7.67 25.55
C PRO A 76 -9.64 -7.40 27.04
N GLU A 77 -9.74 -8.49 27.80
CA GLU A 77 -9.35 -8.48 29.18
C GLU A 77 -7.94 -7.86 29.20
N PRO A 78 -7.64 -6.91 30.09
CA PRO A 78 -6.35 -6.25 30.12
C PRO A 78 -5.27 -7.28 30.46
N GLN A 79 -4.81 -8.00 29.45
CA GLN A 79 -3.71 -8.92 29.54
C GLN A 79 -2.45 -8.06 29.61
N PRO A 80 -1.54 -8.32 30.57
CA PRO A 80 -0.22 -7.73 30.51
C PRO A 80 0.39 -8.12 29.17
N ARG A 81 0.86 -7.14 28.40
CA ARG A 81 1.42 -7.32 27.07
C ARG A 81 2.75 -8.05 27.18
N THR A 82 2.72 -9.35 27.43
CA THR A 82 3.93 -10.18 27.59
C THR A 82 4.20 -10.89 26.28
N GLY A 83 4.89 -10.21 25.39
CA GLY A 83 5.43 -10.79 24.18
C GLY A 83 6.41 -9.83 23.55
N ILE A 84 7.71 -10.11 23.70
CA ILE A 84 8.76 -9.36 23.01
C ILE A 84 8.58 -9.64 21.51
N LEU A 85 8.14 -8.62 20.77
CA LEU A 85 8.07 -8.70 19.31
C LEU A 85 9.42 -8.29 18.76
N GLU A 86 10.16 -9.22 18.15
CA GLU A 86 11.39 -8.95 17.40
C GLU A 86 11.12 -9.09 15.89
N LEU A 87 11.36 -8.02 15.14
CA LEU A 87 11.28 -7.97 13.69
C LEU A 87 12.67 -7.68 13.11
N LYS A 88 13.15 -8.51 12.18
CA LYS A 88 14.40 -8.27 11.43
C LYS A 88 14.11 -8.02 9.96
N LEU A 89 14.67 -6.94 9.42
CA LEU A 89 14.58 -6.57 8.02
C LEU A 89 16.00 -6.39 7.46
N ASP A 90 16.36 -7.23 6.48
CA ASP A 90 17.61 -7.10 5.74
C ASP A 90 17.48 -5.97 4.70
N LEU A 91 18.40 -5.01 4.75
CA LEU A 91 18.45 -3.85 3.86
C LEU A 91 19.48 -4.02 2.72
N GLY A 92 20.17 -5.17 2.66
CA GLY A 92 21.28 -5.44 1.75
C GLY A 92 22.61 -4.85 2.23
N GLY A 93 23.71 -5.21 1.57
CA GLY A 93 25.05 -4.69 1.91
C GLY A 93 25.56 -5.08 3.30
N GLY A 94 24.98 -6.13 3.91
CA GLY A 94 25.30 -6.58 5.26
C GLY A 94 24.58 -5.79 6.38
N VAL A 95 23.60 -4.97 6.05
CA VAL A 95 22.86 -4.15 7.03
C VAL A 95 21.52 -4.80 7.36
N VAL A 96 21.26 -5.03 8.64
CA VAL A 96 19.97 -5.57 9.13
C VAL A 96 19.39 -4.62 10.17
N LEU A 97 18.13 -4.21 9.97
CA LEU A 97 17.35 -3.46 10.94
C LEU A 97 16.60 -4.42 11.85
N THR A 98 16.81 -4.29 13.17
CA THR A 98 16.09 -5.07 14.18
C THR A 98 15.19 -4.13 15.00
N LEU A 99 13.90 -4.42 15.06
CA LEU A 99 12.92 -3.71 15.88
C LEU A 99 12.42 -4.65 16.98
N THR A 100 12.62 -4.24 18.23
CA THR A 100 12.10 -4.94 19.41
C THR A 100 11.04 -4.09 20.09
N ARG A 101 9.89 -4.67 20.36
CA ARG A 101 8.86 -4.07 21.21
C ARG A 101 8.86 -4.77 22.56
N ASN A 102 9.25 -4.04 23.59
CA ASN A 102 9.02 -4.41 24.99
C ASN A 102 7.61 -4.00 25.44
#